data_AF-A0AAE1VGG0-F1
#
_entry.id   AF-A0AAE1VGG0-F1
#
_cell.length_a   1.000
_cell.length_b   1.000
_cell.length_c   1.000
_cell.angle_alpha   90.00
_cell.angle_beta   90.00
_cell.angle_gamma   90.00
#
_symmetry.space_group_name_H-M   'P 1'
#
loop_
_entity.id
_entity.type
_entity.pdbx_description
1 polymer ?
#
loop_
_entity_poly.entity_id
_entity_poly.type
_entity_poly.pdbx_seq_one_letter_code
_entity_poly.pdbx_strand_id
1 'polypeptide(L)'
;MELLHTELDGEERNAAHKFFLTLAACNTVIPICTKSSPCDIQNNMDDSSVTIEYQGESPDKQALVAVASAYCYTLCERKSGHIVIDVKGEKLRLDVLGLHEFDSVRKRMSVVIRFPNDTVNVLVKGADTSIFSILSKDHEQIQNYTRNHLREYSSEGLRTLLVVEGILQENLRSGNARTRMLAHP
;
A
#
# COMPACT_ATOMS: atom_id res chain seq x y z
N MET A 1 7.42 6.93 -17.68
CA MET A 1 7.69 8.21 -16.99
C MET A 1 6.76 9.34 -17.45
N GLU A 2 6.21 9.32 -18.68
CA GLU A 2 5.27 10.37 -19.15
C GLU A 2 3.87 10.35 -18.52
N LEU A 3 3.37 9.19 -18.05
CA LEU A 3 2.02 9.06 -17.44
C LEU A 3 1.86 9.76 -16.07
N LEU A 4 2.95 10.29 -15.49
CA LEU A 4 2.94 10.92 -14.16
C LEU A 4 2.97 12.45 -14.22
N HIS A 5 3.05 13.04 -15.42
CA HIS A 5 3.03 14.49 -15.63
C HIS A 5 1.69 15.02 -16.15
N THR A 6 0.75 14.13 -16.47
CA THR A 6 -0.65 14.49 -16.74
C THR A 6 -1.37 14.76 -15.42
N GLU A 7 -2.13 15.86 -15.36
CA GLU A 7 -3.06 16.08 -14.25
C GLU A 7 -4.07 14.92 -14.23
N LEU A 8 -3.85 13.96 -13.32
CA LEU A 8 -4.76 12.85 -13.12
C LEU A 8 -6.12 13.39 -12.71
N ASP A 9 -7.18 12.80 -13.28
CA ASP A 9 -8.53 13.16 -12.90
C ASP A 9 -8.80 12.83 -11.41
N GLY A 10 -9.98 13.23 -10.91
CA GLY A 10 -10.32 13.02 -9.51
C GLY A 10 -10.37 11.54 -9.11
N GLU A 11 -10.78 10.64 -10.00
CA GLU A 11 -10.93 9.22 -9.72
C GLU A 11 -9.61 8.48 -9.80
N GLU A 12 -8.80 8.72 -10.83
CA GLU A 12 -7.46 8.19 -11.01
C GLU A 12 -6.52 8.61 -9.88
N ARG A 13 -6.56 9.89 -9.49
CA ARG A 13 -5.77 10.38 -8.36
C ARG A 13 -6.16 9.67 -7.05
N ASN A 14 -7.46 9.46 -6.84
CA ASN A 14 -7.95 8.74 -5.67
C ASN A 14 -7.54 7.26 -5.71
N ALA A 15 -7.57 6.64 -6.90
CA ALA A 15 -7.17 5.26 -7.07
C ALA A 15 -5.67 5.07 -6.81
N ALA A 16 -4.82 5.93 -7.39
CA ALA A 16 -3.39 5.94 -7.16
C ALA A 16 -3.05 6.18 -5.68
N HIS A 17 -3.74 7.12 -5.03
CA HIS A 17 -3.56 7.39 -3.61
C HIS A 17 -3.76 6.14 -2.77
N LYS A 18 -4.89 5.46 -2.96
CA LYS A 18 -5.22 4.25 -2.20
C LYS A 18 -4.31 3.07 -2.54
N PHE A 19 -3.85 2.96 -3.78
CA PHE A 19 -2.88 1.96 -4.20
C PHE A 19 -1.56 2.11 -3.44
N PHE A 20 -0.93 3.29 -3.49
CA PHE A 20 0.34 3.54 -2.80
C PHE A 20 0.20 3.52 -1.27
N LEU A 21 -0.90 4.05 -0.73
CA LEU A 21 -1.20 3.93 0.69
C LEU A 21 -1.28 2.46 1.12
N THR A 22 -1.88 1.60 0.31
CA THR A 22 -1.95 0.17 0.61
C THR A 22 -0.59 -0.52 0.55
N LEU A 23 0.27 -0.17 -0.40
CA LEU A 23 1.64 -0.69 -0.45
C LEU A 23 2.42 -0.31 0.82
N ALA A 24 2.31 0.95 1.25
CA ALA A 24 2.96 1.48 2.44
C ALA A 24 2.40 0.90 3.76
N ALA A 25 1.08 0.62 3.83
CA ALA A 25 0.42 0.15 5.05
C ALA A 25 0.37 -1.38 5.20
N CYS A 26 0.00 -2.10 4.14
CA CYS A 26 -0.28 -3.54 4.17
C CYS A 26 1.01 -4.38 4.02
N ASN A 27 1.88 -4.33 5.02
CA ASN A 27 3.13 -5.08 5.11
C ASN A 27 3.52 -5.26 6.60
N THR A 28 4.65 -5.94 6.87
CA THR A 28 5.28 -6.06 8.21
C THR A 28 6.63 -5.34 8.29
N VAL A 29 6.96 -4.52 7.29
CA VAL A 29 8.25 -3.84 7.19
C VAL A 29 8.40 -2.79 8.28
N ILE A 30 9.58 -2.74 8.89
CA ILE A 30 9.96 -1.81 9.95
C ILE A 30 10.85 -0.73 9.34
N PRO A 31 10.46 0.55 9.41
CA PRO A 31 11.33 1.65 9.03
C PRO A 31 12.39 1.91 10.11
N ILE A 32 13.63 2.12 9.68
CA ILE A 32 14.78 2.49 10.50
C ILE A 32 15.21 3.88 10.06
N CYS A 33 14.96 4.88 10.90
CA CYS A 33 15.37 6.25 10.64
C CYS A 33 16.84 6.42 11.04
N THR A 34 17.72 6.53 10.05
CA THR A 34 19.11 6.93 10.28
C THR A 34 19.21 8.43 10.16
N LYS A 35 19.68 9.09 11.23
CA LYS A 35 20.16 10.47 11.11
C LYS A 35 21.54 10.39 10.46
N SER A 36 21.68 10.97 9.28
CA SER A 36 22.99 11.21 8.67
C SER A 36 23.81 12.02 9.68
N SER A 37 24.86 11.43 10.24
CA SER A 37 25.84 12.20 11.02
C SER A 37 26.46 13.26 10.10
N PRO A 38 26.65 14.51 10.55
CA PRO A 38 27.39 15.49 9.79
C PRO A 38 28.88 15.18 9.88
N CYS A 39 29.35 14.23 9.08
CA CYS A 39 30.78 14.02 8.84
C CYS A 39 31.09 14.25 7.36
N ASP A 40 31.85 15.32 7.17
CA ASP A 40 32.70 15.70 6.05
C ASP A 40 32.11 16.54 4.89
N ILE A 41 32.61 17.78 4.90
CA ILE A 41 32.65 18.84 3.88
C ILE A 41 31.53 19.89 3.94
N GLN A 42 31.97 21.08 4.36
CA GLN A 42 31.27 22.37 4.33
C GLN A 42 30.54 22.63 3.01
N ASN A 43 29.23 22.92 3.07
CA ASN A 43 28.64 24.20 2.63
C ASN A 43 27.11 24.21 2.85
N ASN A 44 26.64 25.23 3.58
CA ASN A 44 25.30 25.80 3.65
C ASN A 44 24.12 25.04 2.98
N MET A 45 23.31 24.35 3.78
CA MET A 45 21.87 24.64 3.98
C MET A 45 21.30 23.62 4.98
N ASP A 46 20.33 24.08 5.75
CA ASP A 46 19.56 23.35 6.76
C ASP A 46 18.79 22.19 6.12
N ASP A 47 19.38 21.00 6.04
CA ASP A 47 18.65 19.77 5.71
C ASP A 47 19.33 18.56 6.36
N SER A 48 18.94 18.27 7.61
CA SER A 48 19.14 16.94 8.16
C SER A 48 18.22 15.97 7.42
N SER A 49 18.59 15.58 6.20
CA SER A 49 17.83 14.62 5.41
C SER A 49 17.81 13.28 6.16
N VAL A 50 16.68 12.99 6.80
CA VAL A 50 16.45 11.72 7.48
C VAL A 50 16.30 10.66 6.40
N THR A 51 17.27 9.77 6.30
CA THR A 51 17.17 8.61 5.42
C THR A 51 16.44 7.49 6.17
N ILE A 52 15.46 6.87 5.51
CA ILE A 52 14.71 5.73 6.05
C ILE A 52 15.13 4.47 5.33
N GLU A 53 15.69 3.52 6.09
CA GLU A 53 15.94 2.17 5.62
C GLU A 53 14.77 1.25 6.01
N TYR A 54 14.39 0.34 5.10
CA TYR A 54 13.26 -0.57 5.33
C TYR A 54 13.76 -1.98 5.62
N GLN A 55 13.48 -2.49 6.83
CA GLN A 55 13.80 -3.86 7.22
C GLN A 55 12.55 -4.75 7.20
N GLY A 56 12.63 -5.94 6.59
CA GLY A 56 11.51 -6.88 6.58
C GLY A 56 11.93 -8.31 6.29
N GLU A 57 10.98 -9.23 6.43
CA GLU A 57 11.20 -10.69 6.29
C GLU A 57 11.60 -11.14 4.87
N SER A 58 11.37 -10.31 3.86
CA SER A 58 11.66 -10.65 2.46
C SER A 58 12.00 -9.41 1.64
N PRO A 59 12.92 -9.51 0.67
CA PRO A 59 13.26 -8.41 -0.25
C PRO A 59 12.03 -7.84 -0.98
N ASP A 60 11.07 -8.68 -1.34
CA ASP A 60 9.87 -8.24 -2.07
C ASP A 60 8.99 -7.31 -1.24
N LYS A 61 8.80 -7.63 0.05
CA LYS A 61 8.06 -6.78 0.98
C LYS A 61 8.74 -5.42 1.13
N GLN A 62 10.07 -5.39 1.21
CA GLN A 62 10.85 -4.15 1.30
C GLN A 62 10.74 -3.34 0.01
N ALA A 63 10.88 -3.98 -1.15
CA ALA A 63 10.78 -3.34 -2.46
C ALA A 63 9.42 -2.64 -2.66
N LEU A 64 8.30 -3.28 -2.26
CA LEU A 64 6.98 -2.67 -2.36
C LEU A 64 6.84 -1.39 -1.51
N VAL A 65 7.43 -1.36 -0.32
CA VAL A 65 7.41 -0.17 0.57
C VAL A 65 8.35 0.91 0.05
N ALA A 66 9.53 0.51 -0.46
CA ALA A 66 10.46 1.44 -1.09
C ALA A 66 9.85 2.12 -2.32
N VAL A 67 9.12 1.38 -3.16
CA VAL A 67 8.36 1.94 -4.27
C VAL A 67 7.31 2.94 -3.75
N ALA A 68 6.50 2.58 -2.75
CA ALA A 68 5.53 3.52 -2.18
C ALA A 68 6.20 4.82 -1.69
N SER A 69 7.35 4.71 -1.02
CA SER A 69 8.14 5.84 -0.54
C SER A 69 8.67 6.71 -1.68
N ALA A 70 9.13 6.11 -2.79
CA ALA A 70 9.56 6.84 -3.99
C ALA A 70 8.42 7.64 -4.64
N TYR A 71 7.17 7.26 -4.41
CA TYR A 71 5.96 8.00 -4.83
C TYR A 71 5.36 8.88 -3.72
N CYS A 72 6.17 9.24 -2.72
CA CYS A 72 5.79 10.09 -1.59
C CYS A 72 4.72 9.48 -0.65
N TYR A 73 4.73 8.15 -0.49
CA TYR A 73 3.98 7.43 0.55
C TYR A 73 4.98 6.69 1.45
N THR A 74 5.64 7.45 2.31
CA THR A 74 6.78 6.98 3.09
C THR A 74 6.33 6.43 4.43
N LEU A 75 6.57 5.15 4.69
CA LEU A 75 6.28 4.55 6.00
C LEU A 75 7.33 5.04 7.00
N CYS A 76 6.96 5.95 7.89
CA CYS A 76 7.89 6.57 8.84
C CYS A 76 7.98 5.84 10.18
N GLU A 77 6.87 5.22 10.61
CA GLU A 77 6.81 4.53 11.89
C GLU A 77 5.91 3.30 11.80
N ARG A 78 6.32 2.21 12.43
CA ARG A 78 5.48 1.03 12.69
C ARG A 78 5.60 0.61 14.14
N LYS A 79 4.48 0.56 14.84
CA LYS A 79 4.33 0.04 16.20
C LYS A 79 3.18 -0.98 16.23
N SER A 80 3.05 -1.73 17.32
CA SER A 80 2.05 -2.81 17.42
C SER A 80 0.60 -2.35 17.23
N GLY A 81 0.27 -1.10 17.57
CA GLY A 81 -1.10 -0.57 17.50
C GLY A 81 -1.35 0.45 16.40
N HIS A 82 -0.31 0.93 15.71
CA HIS A 82 -0.45 1.97 14.69
C HIS A 82 0.78 2.04 13.77
N ILE A 83 0.57 2.69 12.63
CA ILE A 83 1.62 3.09 11.71
C ILE A 83 1.51 4.59 11.44
N VAL A 84 2.61 5.21 11.02
CA VAL A 84 2.64 6.59 10.53
C VAL A 84 3.22 6.57 9.13
N ILE A 85 2.47 7.12 8.17
CA ILE A 85 2.88 7.26 6.78
C ILE A 85 2.92 8.76 6.46
N ASP A 86 4.04 9.25 5.95
CA ASP A 86 4.11 10.56 5.32
C ASP A 86 3.54 10.45 3.91
N VAL A 87 2.39 11.09 3.70
CA VAL A 87 1.69 11.17 2.43
C VAL A 87 1.93 12.56 1.85
N LYS A 88 2.82 12.65 0.87
CA LYS A 88 3.13 13.90 0.13
C LYS A 88 3.47 15.10 1.05
N GLY A 89 4.18 14.84 2.15
CA GLY A 89 4.59 15.84 3.14
C GLY A 89 3.69 15.93 4.37
N GLU A 90 2.56 15.22 4.39
CA GLU A 90 1.63 15.22 5.51
C GLU A 90 1.65 13.87 6.26
N LYS A 91 1.89 13.91 7.57
CA LYS A 91 1.93 12.71 8.41
C LYS A 91 0.52 12.19 8.70
N LEU A 92 0.19 11.05 8.12
CA LEU A 92 -1.04 10.29 8.37
C LEU A 92 -0.77 9.16 9.37
N ARG A 93 -1.35 9.28 10.57
CA ARG A 93 -1.38 8.21 11.55
C ARG A 93 -2.57 7.30 11.29
N LEU A 94 -2.33 5.99 11.20
CA LEU A 94 -3.37 4.97 11.03
C LEU A 94 -3.27 3.98 12.18
N ASP A 95 -4.38 3.77 12.90
CA ASP A 95 -4.42 2.75 13.95
C ASP A 95 -4.60 1.37 13.29
N VAL A 96 -3.81 0.40 13.73
CA VAL A 96 -3.85 -0.98 13.24
C VAL A 96 -4.76 -1.78 14.16
N LEU A 97 -5.96 -2.10 13.68
CA LEU A 97 -6.97 -2.85 14.44
C LEU A 97 -6.78 -4.37 14.33
N GLY A 98 -6.14 -4.82 13.25
CA GLY A 98 -5.88 -6.23 13.02
C GLY A 98 -4.92 -6.45 11.86
N LEU A 99 -4.08 -7.45 11.98
CA LEU A 99 -3.14 -7.86 10.95
C LEU A 99 -3.34 -9.35 10.68
N HIS A 100 -3.64 -9.68 9.44
CA HIS A 100 -3.59 -11.05 8.97
C HIS A 100 -2.39 -11.17 8.05
N GLU A 101 -1.32 -11.75 8.58
CA GLU A 101 -0.10 -12.00 7.81
C GLU A 101 -0.36 -12.88 6.60
N PHE A 102 0.62 -12.90 5.70
CA PHE A 102 0.54 -13.75 4.53
C PHE A 102 0.47 -15.22 4.97
N ASP A 103 -0.57 -15.91 4.51
CA ASP A 103 -0.79 -17.33 4.74
C ASP A 103 -0.75 -18.06 3.39
N SER A 104 -0.05 -19.20 3.31
CA SER A 104 0.17 -19.92 2.05
C SER A 104 -1.09 -20.62 1.54
N VAL A 105 -2.05 -20.93 2.43
CA VAL A 105 -3.35 -21.49 2.06
C VAL A 105 -4.24 -20.38 1.47
N ARG A 106 -4.28 -19.23 2.14
CA ARG A 106 -5.08 -18.07 1.75
C ARG A 106 -4.46 -17.27 0.61
N LYS A 107 -3.14 -17.30 0.44
CA LYS A 107 -2.34 -16.59 -0.59
C LYS A 107 -2.54 -15.06 -0.61
N ARG A 108 -2.85 -14.46 0.54
CA ARG A 108 -3.03 -13.01 0.72
C ARG A 108 -2.73 -12.56 2.14
N MET A 109 -2.32 -11.32 2.26
CA MET A 109 -2.13 -10.56 3.49
C MET A 109 -3.18 -9.45 3.57
N SER A 110 -3.65 -9.13 4.78
CA SER A 110 -4.54 -7.97 4.99
C SER A 110 -4.24 -7.25 6.29
N VAL A 111 -4.48 -5.94 6.31
CA VAL A 111 -4.46 -5.12 7.53
C VAL A 111 -5.79 -4.38 7.66
N VAL A 112 -6.36 -4.38 8.86
CA VAL A 112 -7.52 -3.57 9.21
C VAL A 112 -7.01 -2.30 9.88
N ILE A 113 -7.33 -1.16 9.29
CA ILE A 113 -6.85 0.14 9.75
C ILE A 113 -8.02 1.07 10.06
N ARG A 114 -7.85 1.94 11.06
CA ARG A 114 -8.72 3.08 11.31
C ARG A 114 -8.01 4.37 10.92
N PHE A 115 -8.68 5.16 10.10
CA PHE A 115 -8.25 6.50 9.71
C PHE A 115 -8.60 7.53 10.80
N PRO A 116 -7.97 8.72 10.82
CA PRO A 116 -8.28 9.78 11.79
C PRO A 116 -9.74 10.27 11.76
N ASN A 117 -10.47 10.01 10.68
CA ASN A 117 -11.90 10.31 10.55
C ASN A 117 -12.80 9.15 11.01
N ASP A 118 -12.27 8.24 11.83
CA ASP A 118 -12.90 7.02 12.35
C ASP A 118 -13.36 5.99 11.32
N THR A 119 -13.07 6.22 10.02
CA THR A 119 -13.40 5.23 8.98
C THR A 119 -12.48 4.02 9.13
N VAL A 120 -13.07 2.82 9.11
CA VAL A 120 -12.33 1.55 9.20
C VAL A 120 -12.26 0.89 7.83
N ASN A 121 -11.05 0.64 7.34
CA ASN A 121 -10.82 -0.04 6.07
C ASN A 121 -10.04 -1.33 6.27
N VAL A 122 -10.29 -2.31 5.41
CA VAL A 122 -9.43 -3.48 5.21
C VAL A 122 -8.62 -3.27 3.95
N LEU A 123 -7.31 -3.28 4.08
CA LEU A 123 -6.38 -3.23 2.96
C LEU A 123 -5.83 -4.64 2.74
N VAL A 124 -5.82 -5.10 1.49
CA VAL A 124 -5.44 -6.48 1.16
C VAL A 124 -4.46 -6.49 0.00
N LYS A 125 -3.45 -7.34 0.08
CA LYS A 125 -2.60 -7.70 -1.07
C LYS A 125 -2.43 -9.20 -1.19
N GLY A 126 -2.40 -9.73 -2.41
CA GLY A 126 -2.27 -11.18 -2.60
C GLY A 126 -2.26 -11.63 -4.04
N ALA A 127 -2.26 -12.95 -4.22
CA ALA A 127 -2.31 -13.59 -5.52
C ALA A 127 -3.64 -13.31 -6.23
N ASP A 128 -3.59 -13.30 -7.56
CA ASP A 128 -4.71 -13.04 -8.46
C ASP A 128 -5.99 -13.82 -8.09
N THR A 129 -5.91 -15.15 -8.06
CA THR A 129 -7.03 -16.06 -7.76
C THR A 129 -7.62 -15.83 -6.38
N SER A 130 -6.77 -15.55 -5.40
CA SER A 130 -7.18 -15.28 -4.02
C SER A 130 -7.93 -13.96 -3.91
N ILE A 131 -7.46 -12.91 -4.58
CA ILE A 131 -8.07 -11.59 -4.55
C ILE A 131 -9.36 -11.55 -5.38
N PHE A 132 -9.37 -12.09 -6.60
CA PHE A 132 -10.60 -12.14 -7.42
C PHE A 132 -11.74 -12.89 -6.73
N SER A 133 -11.44 -13.88 -5.88
CA SER A 133 -12.47 -14.64 -5.15
C SER A 133 -13.25 -13.82 -4.10
N ILE A 134 -12.71 -12.67 -3.65
CA ILE A 134 -13.30 -11.82 -2.60
C ILE A 134 -13.82 -10.47 -3.13
N LEU A 135 -13.69 -10.22 -4.43
CA LEU A 135 -14.17 -9.01 -5.07
C LEU A 135 -15.66 -9.09 -5.38
N SER A 136 -16.36 -7.95 -5.31
CA SER A 136 -17.73 -7.87 -5.81
C SER A 136 -17.74 -7.98 -7.33
N LYS A 137 -18.87 -8.37 -7.91
CA LYS A 137 -19.04 -8.48 -9.37
C LYS A 137 -19.33 -7.14 -10.04
N ASP A 138 -19.42 -6.05 -9.27
CA ASP A 138 -19.88 -4.73 -9.74
C ASP A 138 -18.86 -4.03 -10.66
N HIS A 139 -17.64 -4.55 -10.74
CA HIS A 139 -16.52 -3.94 -11.48
C HIS A 139 -15.88 -4.92 -12.50
N GLU A 140 -16.71 -5.69 -13.19
CA GLU A 140 -16.26 -6.75 -14.12
C GLU A 140 -15.34 -6.24 -15.23
N GLN A 141 -15.61 -5.05 -15.79
CA GLN A 141 -14.77 -4.46 -16.84
C GLN A 141 -13.34 -4.23 -16.35
N ILE A 142 -13.17 -3.57 -15.20
CA ILE A 142 -11.85 -3.31 -14.61
C ILE A 142 -11.17 -4.65 -14.29
N GLN A 143 -11.90 -5.63 -13.72
CA GLN A 143 -11.35 -6.96 -13.40
C GLN A 143 -10.82 -7.68 -14.64
N ASN A 144 -11.49 -7.55 -15.79
CA ASN A 144 -11.05 -8.13 -17.05
C ASN A 144 -9.78 -7.45 -17.58
N TYR A 145 -9.70 -6.11 -17.55
CA TYR A 145 -8.47 -5.39 -17.90
C TYR A 145 -7.30 -5.81 -17.01
N THR A 146 -7.51 -5.83 -15.69
CA THR A 146 -6.50 -6.28 -14.73
C THR A 146 -6.02 -7.69 -15.01
N ARG A 147 -6.94 -8.62 -15.33
CA ARG A 147 -6.59 -10.01 -15.65
C ARG A 147 -5.70 -10.10 -16.90
N ASN A 148 -5.92 -9.24 -17.89
CA ASN A 148 -5.09 -9.21 -19.09
C ASN A 148 -3.68 -8.70 -18.77
N HIS A 149 -3.53 -7.60 -18.02
CA HIS A 149 -2.21 -7.11 -17.61
C HIS A 149 -1.46 -8.13 -16.74
N LEU A 150 -2.16 -8.82 -15.83
CA LEU A 150 -1.55 -9.89 -15.03
C LEU A 150 -0.99 -11.02 -15.90
N ARG A 151 -1.68 -11.39 -16.98
CA ARG A 151 -1.20 -12.42 -17.93
C ARG A 151 0.03 -11.94 -18.69
N GLU A 152 0.01 -10.69 -19.15
CA GLU A 152 1.14 -10.06 -19.85
C GLU A 152 2.39 -10.02 -18.96
N TYR A 153 2.31 -9.45 -17.76
CA TYR A 153 3.43 -9.41 -16.81
C TYR A 153 3.94 -10.80 -16.43
N SER A 154 3.03 -11.77 -16.25
CA SER A 154 3.43 -13.14 -15.94
C SER A 154 4.14 -13.81 -17.12
N SER A 155 3.76 -13.48 -18.36
CA SER A 155 4.42 -13.99 -19.57
C SER A 155 5.85 -13.46 -19.73
N GLU A 156 6.14 -12.30 -19.15
CA GLU A 156 7.49 -11.73 -19.04
C GLU A 156 8.28 -12.25 -17.83
N GLY A 157 7.69 -13.14 -17.03
CA GLY A 157 8.33 -13.71 -15.83
C GLY A 157 8.28 -12.81 -14.60
N LEU A 158 7.49 -11.73 -14.63
CA LEU A 158 7.32 -10.84 -13.48
C LEU A 158 6.41 -11.47 -12.43
N ARG A 159 6.77 -11.26 -11.15
CA ARG A 159 5.92 -11.63 -10.03
C ARG A 159 4.86 -10.56 -9.83
N THR A 160 3.60 -10.99 -9.89
CA THR A 160 2.44 -10.10 -9.80
C THR A 160 1.73 -10.26 -8.45
N LEU A 161 1.20 -9.15 -7.95
CA LEU A 161 0.31 -9.11 -6.79
C LEU A 161 -0.83 -8.14 -7.09
N LEU A 162 -2.02 -8.48 -6.62
CA LEU A 162 -3.16 -7.57 -6.62
C LEU A 162 -3.29 -6.87 -5.28
N VAL A 163 -3.81 -5.64 -5.33
CA VAL A 163 -4.05 -4.78 -4.18
C VAL A 163 -5.50 -4.33 -4.20
N VAL A 164 -6.19 -4.42 -3.07
CA VAL A 164 -7.59 -4.03 -2.94
C VAL A 164 -7.86 -3.39 -1.58
N GLU A 165 -8.84 -2.48 -1.56
CA GLU A 165 -9.32 -1.82 -0.35
C GLU A 165 -10.81 -2.14 -0.15
N GLY A 166 -11.23 -2.44 1.07
CA GLY A 166 -12.63 -2.51 1.44
C GLY A 166 -12.97 -1.58 2.60
N ILE A 167 -14.12 -0.91 2.54
CA ILE A 167 -14.62 -0.10 3.66
C ILE A 167 -15.48 -1.01 4.55
N LEU A 168 -15.21 -1.00 5.86
CA LEU A 168 -15.99 -1.71 6.87
C LEU A 168 -16.95 -0.70 7.52
N GLN A 169 -18.25 -0.90 7.35
CA GLN A 169 -19.27 -0.14 8.10
C GLN A 169 -19.51 -0.80 9.45
N GLU A 170 -19.57 -0.02 10.54
CA GLU A 170 -19.72 -0.51 11.93
C GLU A 170 -20.94 -1.44 12.15
N ASN A 171 -21.94 -1.41 11.26
CA ASN A 171 -23.16 -2.23 11.37
C ASN A 171 -23.10 -3.60 10.68
N LEU A 172 -21.98 -4.01 10.09
CA LEU A 172 -21.84 -5.34 9.48
C LEU A 172 -21.13 -6.32 10.43
N ARG A 173 -21.89 -6.84 11.40
CA ARG A 173 -21.54 -8.04 12.19
C ARG A 173 -21.47 -9.35 11.36
N SER A 174 -21.32 -9.27 10.04
CA SER A 174 -21.23 -10.44 9.17
C SER A 174 -20.50 -10.09 7.87
N GLY A 175 -19.24 -10.50 7.77
CA GLY A 175 -18.56 -11.00 6.56
C GLY A 175 -18.46 -10.16 5.27
N ASN A 176 -19.19 -9.06 5.09
CA ASN A 176 -19.32 -8.40 3.80
C ASN A 176 -18.65 -7.02 3.80
N ALA A 177 -17.32 -7.02 3.66
CA ALA A 177 -16.60 -5.82 3.27
C ALA A 177 -17.00 -5.43 1.83
N ARG A 178 -17.36 -4.16 1.60
CA ARG A 178 -17.49 -3.64 0.24
C ARG A 178 -16.09 -3.37 -0.29
N THR A 179 -15.54 -4.32 -1.03
CA THR A 179 -14.19 -4.22 -1.62
C THR A 179 -14.24 -3.40 -2.92
N ARG A 180 -13.58 -2.24 -2.94
CA ARG A 180 -13.28 -1.49 -4.16
C ARG A 180 -11.93 -1.97 -4.70
N MET A 181 -11.93 -2.43 -5.95
CA MET A 181 -10.70 -2.81 -6.64
C MET A 181 -9.97 -1.55 -7.10
N LEU A 182 -8.65 -1.54 -6.91
CA LEU A 182 -7.76 -0.52 -7.44
C LEU A 182 -6.77 -1.22 -8.34
N ALA A 183 -7.04 -1.18 -9.63
CA ALA A 183 -6.15 -1.74 -10.63
C ALA A 183 -6.12 -0.80 -11.82
N HIS A 184 -4.97 -0.15 -12.01
CA HIS A 184 -4.67 0.66 -13.18
C HIS A 184 -3.24 0.33 -13.65
N PRO A 185 -2.98 0.48 -14.97
CA PRO A 185 -1.82 -0.08 -15.69
C PRO A 185 -0.44 0.35 -15.18
#